data_AF-A0A1B6Z7Q2-F1
#
_entry.id   AF-A0A1B6Z7Q2-F1
#
_cell.length_a   1.000
_cell.length_b   1.000
_cell.length_c   1.000
_cell.angle_alpha   90.00
_cell.angle_beta   90.00
_cell.angle_gamma   90.00
#
_symmetry.space_group_name_H-M   'P 1'
#
loop_
_entity.id
_entity.type
_entity.pdbx_description
1 polymer ?
#
loop_
_entity_poly.entity_id
_entity_poly.type
_entity_poly.pdbx_seq_one_letter_code
_entity_poly.pdbx_strand_id
1 'polypeptide(L)'
;MIINIIIWLSTECSGVDMGAILQKLVIPMPDIRTLPALEARIIMSLRLAIVAHKTDQDCRSRLAERLGSRLAATRLLIVVETVGFAWPESFKTGCPCSPETTPDEILFLNMIRLAAIGNLPAYNALICEMIDDSARERIFHDIRNFTAAYSNT
;
A
#
# COMPACT_ATOMS: atom_id res chain seq x y z
N MET A 1 12.92 15.30 9.47
CA MET A 1 12.17 15.29 10.75
C MET A 1 11.16 14.17 10.62
N ILE A 2 11.64 12.94 10.85
CA ILE A 2 11.09 11.71 10.26
C ILE A 2 10.33 10.95 11.36
N ILE A 3 9.00 10.94 11.20
CA ILE A 3 8.02 9.93 11.66
C ILE A 3 8.12 9.53 13.14
N ASN A 4 7.45 10.32 13.98
CA ASN A 4 7.05 9.92 15.32
C ASN A 4 5.54 9.61 15.26
N ILE A 5 5.18 8.46 14.67
CA ILE A 5 3.78 8.00 14.57
C ILE A 5 3.68 6.54 15.00
N ILE A 6 2.65 6.31 15.79
CA ILE A 6 2.29 5.16 16.61
C ILE A 6 2.29 3.85 15.79
N ILE A 7 2.94 2.85 16.38
CA ILE A 7 3.12 1.47 15.90
C ILE A 7 1.77 0.80 15.66
N TRP A 8 1.40 0.51 14.41
CA TRP A 8 0.22 -0.32 14.11
C TRP A 8 0.29 -0.97 12.73
N LEU A 9 1.16 -1.99 12.58
CA LEU A 9 1.20 -2.86 11.41
C LEU A 9 1.48 -4.28 11.92
N SER A 10 0.47 -5.09 12.19
CA SER A 10 0.72 -6.48 12.61
C SER A 10 1.13 -7.30 11.39
N THR A 11 2.40 -7.73 11.35
CA THR A 11 2.85 -8.82 10.48
C THR A 11 2.42 -10.13 11.15
N GLU A 12 1.11 -10.36 11.21
CA GLU A 12 0.55 -11.63 11.67
C GLU A 12 0.67 -12.65 10.53
N CYS A 13 1.79 -13.37 10.51
CA CYS A 13 1.94 -14.59 9.74
C CYS A 13 1.13 -15.70 10.47
N SER A 14 -0.20 -15.69 10.35
CA SER A 14 -1.10 -16.69 10.96
C SER A 14 -1.84 -17.45 9.85
N GLY A 15 -1.50 -18.72 9.64
CA GLY A 15 -2.32 -19.62 8.82
C GLY A 15 -3.65 -19.86 9.55
N VAL A 16 -4.73 -19.28 9.04
CA VAL A 16 -6.07 -19.47 9.62
C VAL A 16 -6.65 -20.77 9.07
N ASP A 17 -6.91 -21.74 9.96
CA ASP A 17 -7.72 -22.92 9.64
C ASP A 17 -9.19 -22.51 9.53
N MET A 18 -9.65 -22.28 8.30
CA MET A 18 -11.00 -21.81 7.99
C MET A 18 -11.89 -23.00 7.63
N GLY A 19 -12.98 -23.20 8.39
CA GLY A 19 -13.98 -24.23 8.08
C GLY A 19 -14.59 -24.07 6.67
N ALA A 20 -15.01 -25.18 6.06
CA ALA A 20 -15.39 -25.29 4.65
C ALA A 20 -16.51 -24.34 4.17
N ILE A 21 -17.36 -23.81 5.06
CA ILE A 21 -18.40 -22.83 4.74
C ILE A 21 -17.79 -21.42 4.59
N LEU A 22 -16.84 -21.06 5.45
CA LEU A 22 -16.15 -19.77 5.39
C LEU A 22 -15.26 -19.68 4.15
N GLN A 23 -14.64 -20.79 3.72
CA GLN A 23 -13.89 -20.84 2.46
C GLN A 23 -14.71 -20.44 1.23
N LYS A 24 -16.03 -20.67 1.23
CA LYS A 24 -16.90 -20.29 0.11
C LYS A 24 -17.28 -18.81 0.10
N LEU A 25 -17.06 -18.10 1.21
CA LEU A 25 -17.31 -16.66 1.35
C LEU A 25 -16.04 -15.83 1.15
N VAL A 26 -14.87 -16.47 1.22
CA VAL A 26 -13.57 -15.82 1.00
C VAL A 26 -13.33 -15.68 -0.50
N ILE A 27 -13.24 -14.44 -0.98
CA ILE A 27 -12.69 -14.15 -2.30
C ILE A 27 -11.17 -14.38 -2.20
N PRO A 28 -10.58 -15.30 -2.99
CA PRO A 28 -9.15 -15.54 -2.93
C PRO A 28 -8.41 -14.27 -3.37
N MET A 29 -7.49 -13.80 -2.52
CA MET A 29 -6.61 -12.69 -2.86
C MET A 29 -5.65 -13.12 -3.97
N PRO A 30 -5.34 -12.25 -4.95
CA PRO A 30 -4.43 -12.61 -6.01
C PRO A 30 -3.03 -12.81 -5.44
N ASP A 31 -2.32 -13.79 -5.99
CA ASP A 31 -0.91 -13.98 -5.70
C ASP A 31 -0.11 -12.83 -6.35
N ILE A 32 0.86 -12.27 -5.63
CA ILE A 32 1.68 -11.15 -6.12
C ILE A 32 2.39 -11.48 -7.44
N ARG A 33 2.68 -12.75 -7.71
CA ARG A 33 3.30 -13.25 -8.96
C ARG A 33 2.36 -13.22 -10.16
N THR A 34 1.06 -13.11 -9.91
CA THR A 34 0.02 -13.00 -10.97
C THR A 34 -0.29 -11.55 -11.32
N LEU A 35 0.16 -10.60 -10.50
CA LEU A 35 -0.02 -9.17 -10.76
C LEU A 35 0.93 -8.68 -11.87
N PRO A 36 0.53 -7.66 -12.64
CA PRO A 36 1.44 -6.91 -13.49
C PRO A 36 2.72 -6.51 -12.75
N ALA A 37 3.88 -6.65 -13.40
CA ALA A 37 5.19 -6.43 -12.77
C ALA A 37 5.35 -5.03 -12.14
N LEU A 38 4.67 -4.03 -12.69
CA LEU A 38 4.65 -2.67 -12.16
C LEU A 38 3.95 -2.60 -10.79
N GLU A 39 2.84 -3.32 -10.65
CA GLU A 39 2.00 -3.37 -9.46
C GLU A 39 2.62 -4.25 -8.37
N ALA A 40 3.19 -5.40 -8.75
CA ALA A 40 3.96 -6.23 -7.84
C ALA A 40 5.13 -5.45 -7.23
N ARG A 41 5.82 -4.60 -8.02
CA ARG A 41 6.88 -3.71 -7.52
C ARG A 41 6.36 -2.69 -6.50
N ILE A 42 5.14 -2.17 -6.66
CA ILE A 42 4.52 -1.26 -5.69
C ILE A 42 4.28 -1.98 -4.37
N ILE A 43 3.64 -3.16 -4.39
CA ILE A 43 3.36 -3.94 -3.16
C ILE A 43 4.66 -4.31 -2.44
N MET A 44 5.68 -4.78 -3.18
CA MET A 44 6.98 -5.09 -2.58
C MET A 44 7.66 -3.85 -1.99
N SER A 45 7.46 -2.67 -2.60
CA SER A 45 7.98 -1.41 -2.09
C SER A 45 7.24 -0.95 -0.83
N LEU A 46 5.92 -1.13 -0.78
CA LEU A 46 5.09 -0.89 0.41
C LEU A 46 5.57 -1.77 1.58
N ARG A 47 5.68 -3.08 1.36
CA ARG A 47 6.18 -4.03 2.37
C ARG A 47 7.58 -3.65 2.87
N LEU A 48 8.47 -3.26 1.95
CA LEU A 48 9.81 -2.81 2.30
C LEU A 48 9.80 -1.54 3.15
N ALA A 49 9.02 -0.53 2.77
CA ALA A 49 8.90 0.71 3.51
C ALA A 49 8.41 0.47 4.95
N ILE A 50 7.41 -0.40 5.08
CA ILE A 50 6.84 -0.80 6.37
C ILE A 50 7.86 -1.51 7.25
N VAL A 51 8.56 -2.52 6.72
CA VAL A 51 9.58 -3.25 7.49
C VAL A 51 10.71 -2.33 7.90
N ALA A 52 11.19 -1.50 6.96
CA ALA A 52 12.27 -0.57 7.23
C ALA A 52 11.89 0.41 8.36
N HIS A 53 10.67 0.95 8.33
CA HIS A 53 10.14 1.80 9.39
C HIS A 53 10.09 1.09 10.75
N LYS A 54 9.61 -0.16 10.81
CA LYS A 54 9.59 -0.96 12.05
C LYS A 54 10.97 -1.22 12.63
N THR A 55 11.99 -1.33 11.78
CA THR A 55 13.37 -1.64 12.18
C THR A 55 14.25 -0.40 12.32
N ASP A 56 13.68 0.81 12.22
CA ASP A 56 14.40 2.08 12.19
C ASP A 56 15.54 2.10 11.14
N GLN A 57 15.28 1.52 9.96
CA GLN A 57 16.21 1.47 8.84
C GLN A 57 15.80 2.43 7.74
N ASP A 58 16.78 3.09 7.12
CA ASP A 58 16.55 3.85 5.89
C ASP A 58 16.42 2.90 4.68
N CYS A 59 15.30 2.98 3.97
CA CYS A 59 15.04 2.20 2.76
C CYS A 59 15.05 3.03 1.46
N ARG A 60 15.36 4.33 1.52
CA ARG A 60 15.27 5.24 0.35
C ARG A 60 16.08 4.76 -0.86
N SER A 61 17.31 4.28 -0.64
CA SER A 61 18.17 3.76 -1.72
C SER A 61 17.58 2.49 -2.34
N ARG A 62 17.16 1.53 -1.52
CA ARG A 62 16.54 0.26 -1.92
C ARG A 62 15.20 0.46 -2.65
N LEU A 63 14.44 1.48 -2.25
CA LEU A 63 13.21 1.88 -2.91
C LEU A 63 13.50 2.56 -4.25
N ALA A 64 14.50 3.46 -4.31
CA ALA A 64 14.87 4.14 -5.54
C ALA A 64 15.36 3.15 -6.61
N GLU A 65 16.13 2.15 -6.22
CA GLU A 65 16.55 1.06 -7.11
C GLU A 65 15.34 0.26 -7.62
N ARG A 66 14.43 -0.13 -6.72
CA ARG A 66 13.25 -0.94 -7.07
C ARG A 66 12.23 -0.20 -7.94
N LEU A 67 12.07 1.10 -7.70
CA LEU A 67 11.11 1.94 -8.41
C LEU A 67 11.74 2.65 -9.61
N GLY A 68 13.07 2.57 -9.81
CA GLY A 68 13.78 3.25 -10.90
C GLY A 68 13.96 4.76 -10.71
N SER A 69 13.46 5.35 -9.62
CA SER A 69 13.58 6.80 -9.36
C SER A 69 13.60 7.14 -7.88
N ARG A 70 14.53 8.03 -7.50
CA ARG A 70 14.57 8.64 -6.16
C ARG A 70 13.34 9.47 -5.88
N LEU A 71 12.78 10.12 -6.90
CA LEU A 71 11.55 10.89 -6.77
C LEU A 71 10.36 9.96 -6.52
N ALA A 72 10.24 8.86 -7.28
CA ALA A 72 9.20 7.87 -7.06
C ALA A 72 9.28 7.25 -5.65
N ALA A 73 10.49 6.90 -5.19
CA ALA A 73 10.71 6.41 -3.83
C ALA A 73 10.28 7.41 -2.74
N THR A 74 10.63 8.68 -2.91
CA THR A 74 10.24 9.73 -1.96
C THR A 74 8.73 9.93 -1.94
N ARG A 75 8.08 9.95 -3.11
CA ARG A 75 6.63 10.11 -3.21
C ARG A 75 5.89 8.90 -2.66
N LEU A 76 6.39 7.68 -2.86
CA LEU A 76 5.80 6.49 -2.23
C LEU A 76 5.87 6.59 -0.71
N LEU A 77 6.99 7.00 -0.13
CA LEU A 77 7.12 7.17 1.32
C LEU A 77 6.12 8.19 1.88
N ILE A 78 5.90 9.30 1.17
CA ILE A 78 4.88 10.31 1.53
C ILE A 78 3.48 9.69 1.48
N VAL A 79 3.16 8.90 0.45
CA VAL A 79 1.87 8.20 0.35
C VAL A 79 1.69 7.25 1.53
N VAL A 80 2.69 6.43 1.84
CA VAL A 80 2.63 5.47 2.96
C VAL A 80 2.44 6.19 4.31
N GLU A 81 3.14 7.29 4.54
CA GLU A 81 2.99 8.11 5.75
C GLU A 81 1.58 8.73 5.84
N THR A 82 1.07 9.27 4.72
CA THR A 82 -0.25 9.91 4.68
C THR A 82 -1.36 8.89 4.91
N VAL A 83 -1.26 7.70 4.31
CA VAL A 83 -2.20 6.60 4.55
C VAL A 83 -2.14 6.13 6.00
N GLY A 84 -0.93 5.95 6.55
CA GLY A 84 -0.74 5.52 7.94
C GLY A 84 -1.27 6.52 8.97
N PHE A 85 -1.29 7.81 8.65
CA PHE A 85 -1.88 8.84 9.52
C PHE A 85 -3.41 8.93 9.40
N ALA A 86 -3.95 8.70 8.20
CA ALA A 86 -5.37 8.85 7.92
C ALA A 86 -6.24 7.68 8.42
N TRP A 87 -5.69 6.46 8.41
CA TRP A 87 -6.46 5.27 8.74
C TRP A 87 -6.66 5.12 10.26
N PRO A 88 -7.89 4.85 10.74
CA PRO A 88 -8.15 4.66 12.17
C PRO A 88 -7.59 3.34 12.70
N GLU A 89 -7.42 2.36 11.82
CA GLU A 89 -6.99 0.99 12.12
C GLU A 89 -5.68 0.62 11.43
N SER A 90 -5.03 -0.45 11.91
CA SER A 90 -3.74 -0.91 11.37
C SER A 90 -3.87 -1.44 9.94
N PHE A 91 -3.10 -0.87 9.01
CA PHE A 91 -2.99 -1.41 7.66
C PHE A 91 -2.25 -2.77 7.67
N LYS A 92 -2.89 -3.85 7.27
CA LYS A 92 -2.30 -5.19 7.28
C LYS A 92 -1.49 -5.43 6.01
N THR A 93 -0.23 -5.82 6.15
CA THR A 93 0.63 -6.18 5.01
C THR A 93 1.23 -7.56 5.19
N GLY A 94 1.43 -8.23 4.07
CA GLY A 94 2.04 -9.56 4.04
C GLY A 94 3.49 -9.51 4.46
N CYS A 95 3.97 -10.61 5.05
CA CYS A 95 5.38 -10.83 5.31
C CYS A 95 6.17 -10.65 3.97
N PRO A 96 7.34 -9.99 3.92
CA PRO A 96 8.03 -9.67 2.66
C PRO A 96 8.34 -10.86 1.75
N CYS A 97 8.45 -12.06 2.34
CA CYS A 97 8.68 -13.32 1.64
C CYS A 97 7.39 -14.03 1.19
N SER A 98 6.22 -13.59 1.61
CA SER A 98 4.95 -14.23 1.26
C SER A 98 4.53 -13.87 -0.16
N PRO A 99 4.14 -14.83 -1.01
CA PRO A 99 3.55 -14.54 -2.31
C PRO A 99 2.09 -14.07 -2.21
N GLU A 100 1.42 -14.31 -1.08
CA GLU A 100 0.02 -13.95 -0.87
C GLU A 100 -0.13 -12.45 -0.62
N THR A 101 -1.14 -11.81 -1.23
CA THR A 101 -1.48 -10.41 -0.96
C THR A 101 -2.55 -10.30 0.13
N THR A 102 -2.55 -9.19 0.86
CA THR A 102 -3.60 -8.88 1.84
C THR A 102 -4.71 -8.02 1.21
N PRO A 103 -5.93 -7.99 1.79
CA PRO A 103 -6.98 -7.08 1.36
C PRO A 103 -6.51 -5.62 1.30
N ASP A 104 -5.76 -5.18 2.30
CA ASP A 104 -5.25 -3.81 2.38
C ASP A 104 -4.20 -3.52 1.30
N GLU A 105 -3.33 -4.48 0.97
CA GLU A 105 -2.39 -4.32 -0.16
C GLU A 105 -3.12 -4.15 -1.50
N ILE A 106 -4.21 -4.88 -1.71
CA ILE A 106 -5.03 -4.76 -2.91
C ILE A 106 -5.87 -3.48 -2.88
N LEU A 107 -6.35 -3.05 -1.72
CA LEU A 107 -6.99 -1.76 -1.54
C LEU A 107 -6.03 -0.62 -1.93
N PHE A 108 -4.81 -0.64 -1.40
CA PHE A 108 -3.76 0.32 -1.73
C PHE A 108 -3.49 0.36 -3.23
N LEU A 109 -3.42 -0.80 -3.87
CA LEU A 109 -3.21 -0.90 -5.31
C LEU A 109 -4.40 -0.34 -6.10
N ASN A 110 -5.64 -0.62 -5.69
CA ASN A 110 -6.84 -0.07 -6.31
C ASN A 110 -6.92 1.45 -6.17
N MET A 111 -6.54 1.99 -5.02
CA MET A 111 -6.39 3.44 -4.82
C MET A 111 -5.40 4.03 -5.83
N ILE A 112 -4.26 3.39 -6.04
CA ILE A 112 -3.24 3.80 -7.03
C ILE A 112 -3.80 3.74 -8.45
N ARG A 113 -4.47 2.65 -8.83
CA ARG A 113 -5.07 2.49 -10.16
C ARG A 113 -6.07 3.62 -10.47
N LEU A 114 -6.99 3.87 -9.54
CA LEU A 114 -8.04 4.89 -9.72
C LEU A 114 -7.45 6.31 -9.78
N ALA A 115 -6.48 6.61 -8.92
CA ALA A 115 -5.80 7.90 -8.93
C ALA A 115 -4.93 8.10 -10.18
N ALA A 116 -4.27 7.05 -10.68
CA ALA A 116 -3.46 7.09 -11.91
C ALA A 116 -4.30 7.49 -13.14
N ILE A 117 -5.52 6.95 -13.27
CA ILE A 117 -6.46 7.31 -14.34
C ILE A 117 -7.28 8.58 -14.03
N GLY A 118 -7.12 9.17 -12.84
CA GLY A 118 -7.85 10.37 -12.42
C GLY A 118 -9.32 10.15 -12.10
N ASN A 119 -9.74 8.92 -11.79
CA ASN A 119 -11.12 8.59 -11.46
C ASN A 119 -11.41 8.86 -9.97
N LEU A 120 -11.54 10.15 -9.64
CA LEU A 120 -11.85 10.62 -8.29
C LEU A 120 -13.20 10.08 -7.74
N PRO A 121 -14.30 10.01 -8.53
CA PRO A 121 -15.57 9.46 -8.02
C PRO A 121 -15.45 8.00 -7.55
N ALA A 122 -14.82 7.14 -8.35
CA ALA A 122 -14.62 5.74 -7.98
C ALA A 122 -13.63 5.59 -6.81
N TYR A 123 -12.59 6.44 -6.76
CA TYR A 123 -11.65 6.46 -5.63
C TYR A 123 -12.36 6.84 -4.33
N ASN A 124 -13.21 7.87 -4.35
CA ASN A 124 -13.98 8.27 -3.18
C ASN A 124 -14.94 7.15 -2.76
N ALA A 125 -15.68 6.55 -3.71
CA ALA A 125 -16.58 5.44 -3.42
C ALA A 125 -15.87 4.21 -2.82
N LEU A 126 -14.59 3.99 -3.17
CA LEU A 126 -13.80 2.88 -2.64
C LEU A 126 -13.50 3.01 -1.14
N ILE A 127 -13.33 4.23 -0.62
CA ILE A 127 -12.81 4.47 0.74
C ILE A 127 -13.62 5.48 1.57
N CYS A 128 -14.82 5.89 1.10
CA CYS A 128 -15.61 6.96 1.75
C CYS A 128 -16.02 6.63 3.19
N GLU A 129 -16.30 5.37 3.47
CA GLU A 129 -16.68 4.91 4.83
C GLU A 129 -15.45 4.59 5.70
N MET A 130 -14.23 4.65 5.14
CA MET A 130 -13.01 4.21 5.81
C MET A 130 -12.21 5.36 6.42
N ILE A 131 -12.20 6.53 5.74
CA ILE A 131 -11.45 7.72 6.17
C ILE A 131 -12.19 9.01 5.79
N ASP A 132 -11.88 10.09 6.49
CA ASP A 132 -12.51 11.40 6.31
C ASP A 132 -12.23 12.05 4.94
N ASP A 133 -13.11 12.96 4.55
CA ASP A 133 -13.09 13.64 3.24
C ASP A 133 -11.75 14.34 2.95
N SER A 134 -11.17 15.00 3.95
CA SER A 134 -9.92 15.76 3.80
C SER A 134 -8.72 14.84 3.61
N ALA A 135 -8.69 13.72 4.33
CA ALA A 135 -7.68 12.68 4.19
C ALA A 135 -7.78 12.01 2.81
N ARG A 136 -9.00 11.72 2.33
CA ARG A 136 -9.22 11.13 0.99
C ARG A 136 -8.63 12.00 -0.11
N GLU A 137 -8.93 13.29 -0.09
CA GLU A 137 -8.41 14.25 -1.08
C GLU A 137 -6.88 14.34 -1.02
N ARG A 138 -6.32 14.42 0.19
CA ARG A 138 -4.87 14.49 0.39
C ARG A 138 -4.16 13.28 -0.17
N ILE A 139 -4.62 12.08 0.19
CA ILE A 139 -4.02 10.82 -0.29
C ILE A 139 -4.14 10.72 -1.81
N PHE A 140 -5.28 11.11 -2.39
CA PHE A 140 -5.47 11.10 -3.84
C PHE A 140 -4.42 11.94 -4.55
N HIS A 141 -4.16 13.16 -4.07
CA HIS A 141 -3.14 14.05 -4.61
C HIS A 141 -1.72 13.48 -4.46
N ASP A 142 -1.39 12.93 -3.29
CA ASP A 142 -0.07 12.33 -3.05
C ASP A 142 0.17 11.09 -3.92
N ILE A 143 -0.86 10.27 -4.14
CA ILE A 143 -0.81 9.15 -5.08
C ILE A 143 -0.61 9.64 -6.51
N ARG A 144 -1.29 10.71 -6.95
CA ARG A 144 -1.07 11.29 -8.30
C ARG A 144 0.36 11.79 -8.49
N ASN A 145 0.95 12.38 -7.46
CA ASN A 145 2.36 12.79 -7.50
C ASN A 145 3.30 11.59 -7.58
N PHE A 146 2.97 10.50 -6.89
CA PHE A 146 3.70 9.24 -6.99
C PHE A 146 3.59 8.63 -8.39
N THR A 147 2.39 8.50 -8.94
CA THR A 147 2.17 7.88 -10.27
C THR A 147 2.83 8.69 -11.36
N ALA A 148 2.78 10.02 -11.31
CA ALA A 148 3.52 10.88 -12.24
C ALA A 148 5.05 10.67 -12.16
N ALA A 149 5.60 10.45 -10.97
CA ALA A 149 7.03 10.17 -10.80
C ALA A 149 7.42 8.74 -11.22
N TYR A 150 6.51 7.77 -11.08
CA TYR A 150 6.75 6.36 -11.36
C TYR A 150 6.49 5.98 -12.82
N SER A 151 5.65 6.72 -13.55
CA SER A 151 5.48 6.51 -15.00
C SER A 151 6.66 7.03 -15.84
N ASN A 152 7.53 7.85 -15.24
CA ASN A 152 8.71 8.45 -15.89
C ASN A 152 10.01 7.65 -15.65
N THR A 153 9.90 6.40 -15.19
CA THR A 153 11.02 5.47 -14.94
C THR A 153 11.00 4.31 -15.91
#